data_AF-A0A946JTB5-F1
#
_entry.id   AF-A0A946JTB5-F1
#
_cell.length_a   1.000
_cell.length_b   1.000
_cell.length_c   1.000
_cell.angle_alpha   90.00
_cell.angle_beta   90.00
_cell.angle_gamma   90.00
#
_symmetry.space_group_name_H-M   'P 1'
#
loop_
_entity.id
_entity.type
_entity.pdbx_description
1 polymer ?
#
loop_
_entity_poly.entity_id
_entity_poly.type
_entity_poly.pdbx_seq_one_letter_code
_entity_poly.pdbx_strand_id
1 'polypeptide(L)'
;MKLYILITAILFSGCAVHYHHHGHNSEIIIKEKSVRADLQWQYDVALVVIHHHHSLNKKEKKMLKRRYANHFGLGKKRVKFRFVRG
;
A
#
# COMPACT_ATOMS: atom_id res chain seq x y z
N MET A 1 -14.54 50.12 -12.32
CA MET A 1 -13.82 48.83 -12.24
C MET A 1 -13.82 48.29 -10.81
N LYS A 2 -14.95 47.75 -10.34
CA LYS A 2 -15.13 47.22 -8.97
C LYS A 2 -16.09 46.04 -8.98
N LEU A 3 -15.81 45.01 -9.80
CA LEU A 3 -16.64 43.80 -9.87
C LEU A 3 -15.82 42.52 -10.15
N TYR A 4 -14.52 42.50 -9.82
CA TYR A 4 -13.65 41.34 -10.07
C TYR A 4 -13.13 40.65 -8.81
N ILE A 5 -13.47 41.13 -7.62
CA ILE A 5 -12.95 40.59 -6.34
C ILE A 5 -13.91 39.56 -5.71
N LEU A 6 -15.11 39.34 -6.27
CA LEU A 6 -16.10 38.43 -5.67
C LEU A 6 -16.03 36.98 -6.18
N ILE A 7 -15.24 36.67 -7.22
CA ILE A 7 -15.24 35.34 -7.87
C ILE A 7 -14.14 34.40 -7.32
N THR A 8 -13.14 34.91 -6.60
CA THR A 8 -12.01 34.08 -6.14
C THR A 8 -12.30 33.25 -4.90
N ALA A 9 -13.44 33.43 -4.23
CA ALA A 9 -13.74 32.76 -2.95
C ALA A 9 -14.39 31.37 -3.09
N ILE A 10 -14.78 30.93 -4.30
CA ILE A 10 -15.57 29.70 -4.48
C ILE A 10 -14.72 28.48 -4.92
N LEU A 11 -13.45 28.64 -5.24
CA LEU A 11 -12.61 27.54 -5.75
C LEU A 11 -11.84 26.72 -4.69
N PHE A 12 -11.92 27.09 -3.40
CA PHE A 12 -11.21 26.38 -2.32
C PHE A 12 -12.11 25.58 -1.37
N SER A 13 -13.40 25.44 -1.68
CA SER A 13 -14.30 24.61 -0.89
C SER A 13 -14.26 23.15 -1.35
N GLY A 14 -13.42 22.36 -0.68
CA GLY A 14 -13.84 21.04 -0.26
C GLY A 14 -13.68 19.88 -1.25
N CYS A 15 -12.48 19.68 -1.82
CA CYS A 15 -12.02 18.30 -2.04
C CYS A 15 -11.64 17.68 -0.68
N ALA A 16 -12.61 17.60 0.24
CA ALA A 16 -12.54 16.69 1.36
C ALA A 16 -12.73 15.30 0.76
N VAL A 17 -11.63 14.75 0.24
CA VAL A 17 -11.48 13.32 0.04
C VAL A 17 -11.83 12.72 1.39
N HIS A 18 -13.05 12.18 1.50
CA HIS A 18 -13.41 11.30 2.59
C HIS A 18 -12.39 10.17 2.56
N TYR A 19 -11.33 10.35 3.33
CA TYR A 19 -10.53 9.24 3.79
C TYR A 19 -11.51 8.41 4.60
N HIS A 20 -12.07 7.38 3.97
CA HIS A 20 -12.60 6.23 4.66
C HIS A 20 -11.47 5.69 5.54
N HIS A 21 -11.34 6.28 6.73
CA HIS A 21 -10.66 5.69 7.86
C HIS A 21 -11.52 4.52 8.33
N HIS A 22 -11.55 3.44 7.53
CA HIS A 22 -11.82 2.12 8.03
C HIS A 22 -10.57 1.64 8.77
N GLY A 23 -10.26 2.34 9.86
CA GLY A 23 -9.24 1.99 10.83
C GLY A 23 -9.85 1.11 11.91
N HIS A 24 -10.30 -0.09 11.54
CA HIS A 24 -10.55 -1.19 12.47
C HIS A 24 -10.83 -2.45 11.65
N ASN A 25 -9.77 -3.21 11.37
CA ASN A 25 -9.73 -4.63 10.96
C ASN A 25 -8.35 -5.00 10.35
N SER A 26 -7.28 -4.35 10.80
CA SER A 26 -5.92 -4.92 10.75
C SER A 26 -5.78 -6.22 11.55
N GLU A 27 -6.86 -6.60 12.24
CA GLU A 27 -7.08 -7.85 12.96
C GLU A 27 -7.79 -8.93 12.12
N ILE A 28 -7.84 -8.78 10.78
CA ILE A 28 -7.78 -10.00 9.98
C ILE A 28 -6.38 -10.53 10.24
N ILE A 29 -6.31 -11.39 11.25
CA ILE A 29 -5.28 -12.37 11.54
C ILE A 29 -4.93 -13.01 10.21
N ILE A 30 -4.07 -12.36 9.40
CA ILE A 30 -3.28 -13.05 8.40
C ILE A 30 -2.60 -14.06 9.28
N LYS A 31 -3.03 -15.32 9.23
CA LYS A 31 -2.43 -16.43 9.98
C LYS A 31 -0.92 -16.23 9.90
N GLU A 32 -0.34 -15.61 10.92
CA GLU A 32 0.96 -14.93 10.75
C GLU A 32 2.04 -15.99 10.55
N LYS A 33 1.72 -17.21 10.97
CA LYS A 33 2.45 -18.46 10.75
C LYS A 33 2.44 -18.99 9.31
N SER A 34 1.69 -18.39 8.37
CA SER A 34 1.47 -18.95 7.02
C SER A 34 1.99 -18.09 5.86
N VAL A 35 2.57 -16.93 6.16
CA VAL A 35 3.16 -16.04 5.15
C VAL A 35 4.56 -15.63 5.57
N ARG A 36 5.56 -15.90 4.73
CA ARG A 36 6.95 -15.47 4.91
C ARG A 36 7.36 -14.62 3.73
N ALA A 37 8.33 -13.73 3.91
CA ALA A 37 8.87 -12.98 2.81
C ALA A 37 10.39 -12.88 2.90
N ASP A 38 11.02 -13.03 1.74
CA ASP A 38 12.46 -12.91 1.55
C ASP A 38 12.74 -11.73 0.63
N LEU A 39 13.80 -10.99 0.92
CA LEU A 39 14.29 -9.88 0.10
C LEU A 39 15.51 -10.35 -0.69
N GLN A 40 15.45 -10.17 -2.01
CA GLN A 40 16.57 -10.37 -2.91
C GLN A 40 16.85 -9.07 -3.64
N TRP A 41 18.13 -8.72 -3.82
CA TRP A 41 18.52 -7.56 -4.61
C TRP A 41 18.94 -8.03 -6.01
N GLN A 42 18.31 -7.46 -7.03
CA GLN A 42 18.70 -7.62 -8.44
C GLN A 42 19.14 -6.27 -8.96
N TYR A 43 20.45 -5.99 -8.87
CA TYR A 43 21.02 -4.67 -9.12
C TYR A 43 20.29 -3.59 -8.28
N ASP A 44 19.72 -2.57 -8.91
CA ASP A 44 18.97 -1.49 -8.24
C ASP A 44 17.50 -1.81 -7.94
N VAL A 45 17.06 -3.05 -8.20
CA VAL A 45 15.68 -3.47 -8.01
C VAL A 45 15.58 -4.44 -6.84
N ALA A 46 14.79 -4.08 -5.83
CA ALA A 46 14.42 -5.00 -4.76
C ALA A 46 13.37 -5.99 -5.27
N LEU A 47 13.61 -7.29 -5.11
CA LEU A 47 12.65 -8.35 -5.33
C LEU A 47 12.22 -8.91 -3.97
N VAL A 48 10.96 -8.70 -3.62
CA VAL A 48 10.35 -9.29 -2.43
C VAL A 48 9.58 -10.54 -2.84
N VAL A 49 10.02 -11.71 -2.37
CA VAL A 49 9.37 -13.00 -2.62
C VAL A 49 8.52 -13.34 -1.40
N ILE A 50 7.22 -13.43 -1.57
CA ILE A 50 6.25 -13.69 -0.51
C ILE A 50 5.75 -15.12 -0.66
N HIS A 51 6.17 -15.99 0.26
CA HIS A 51 5.74 -17.37 0.39
C HIS A 51 4.43 -17.43 1.18
N HIS A 52 3.42 -18.12 0.65
CA HIS A 52 2.12 -18.26 1.30
C HIS A 52 1.53 -19.66 1.10
N HIS A 53 0.86 -20.21 2.10
CA HIS A 53 0.24 -21.55 1.99
C HIS A 53 -1.20 -21.50 1.43
N HIS A 54 -1.93 -20.42 1.70
CA HIS A 54 -3.34 -20.26 1.32
C HIS A 54 -3.51 -19.35 0.11
N SER A 55 -4.66 -19.44 -0.57
CA SER A 55 -4.97 -18.53 -1.67
C SER A 55 -5.13 -17.10 -1.17
N LEU A 56 -4.38 -16.17 -1.77
CA LEU A 56 -4.46 -14.75 -1.45
C LEU A 56 -5.33 -14.00 -2.46
N ASN A 57 -6.28 -13.23 -1.96
CA ASN A 57 -7.10 -12.31 -2.74
C ASN A 57 -6.35 -11.01 -3.08
N LYS A 58 -6.93 -10.17 -3.95
CA LYS A 58 -6.30 -8.92 -4.42
C LYS A 58 -6.03 -7.92 -3.29
N LYS A 59 -6.92 -7.85 -2.29
CA LYS A 59 -6.79 -6.94 -1.13
C LYS A 59 -5.64 -7.39 -0.22
N GLU A 60 -5.57 -8.69 0.08
CA GLU A 60 -4.49 -9.30 0.87
C GLU A 60 -3.13 -9.10 0.22
N LYS A 61 -3.01 -9.38 -1.08
CA LYS A 61 -1.78 -9.13 -1.84
C LYS A 61 -1.35 -7.65 -1.73
N LYS A 62 -2.28 -6.70 -1.89
CA LYS A 62 -1.98 -5.27 -1.78
C LYS A 62 -1.49 -4.90 -0.37
N MET A 63 -2.13 -5.45 0.66
CA MET A 63 -1.73 -5.25 2.05
C MET A 63 -0.32 -5.81 2.32
N LEU A 64 -0.04 -7.05 1.90
CA LEU A 64 1.27 -7.69 2.07
C LEU A 64 2.39 -6.91 1.37
N LYS A 65 2.14 -6.40 0.15
CA LYS A 65 3.11 -5.54 -0.54
C LYS A 65 3.48 -4.32 0.30
N ARG A 66 2.49 -3.62 0.86
CA ARG A 66 2.73 -2.45 1.72
C ARG A 66 3.45 -2.83 3.00
N ARG A 67 3.03 -3.93 3.65
CA ARG A 67 3.64 -4.44 4.88
C ARG A 67 5.13 -4.73 4.69
N TYR A 68 5.47 -5.51 3.66
CA TYR A 68 6.86 -5.91 3.42
C TYR A 68 7.71 -4.81 2.79
N ALA A 69 7.14 -3.91 1.98
CA ALA A 69 7.87 -2.71 1.54
C ALA A 69 8.35 -1.87 2.72
N ASN A 70 7.48 -1.69 3.72
CA ASN A 70 7.80 -0.97 4.94
C ASN A 70 8.78 -1.75 5.83
N HIS A 71 8.53 -3.06 6.02
CA HIS A 71 9.39 -3.93 6.83
C HIS A 71 10.84 -3.94 6.36
N PHE A 72 11.06 -3.99 5.04
CA PHE A 72 12.40 -3.97 4.42
C PHE A 72 12.95 -2.56 4.17
N GLY A 73 12.25 -1.50 4.58
CA GLY A 73 12.71 -0.12 4.42
C GLY A 73 12.93 0.29 2.95
N LEU A 74 12.16 -0.26 2.01
CA LEU A 74 12.41 -0.09 0.57
C LEU A 74 12.05 1.31 0.05
N GLY A 75 11.28 2.10 0.82
CA GLY A 75 10.96 3.49 0.51
C GLY A 75 10.41 3.68 -0.91
N LYS A 76 11.05 4.56 -1.69
CA LYS A 76 10.71 4.86 -3.09
C LYS A 76 11.47 4.02 -4.12
N LYS A 77 12.24 3.01 -3.70
CA LYS A 77 13.00 2.15 -4.62
C LYS A 77 12.06 1.37 -5.53
N ARG A 78 12.55 0.97 -6.70
CA ARG A 78 11.80 0.07 -7.59
C ARG A 78 11.71 -1.30 -6.93
N VAL A 79 10.50 -1.69 -6.50
CA VAL A 79 10.26 -2.99 -5.87
C VAL A 79 9.40 -3.86 -6.78
N LYS A 80 9.89 -5.08 -7.04
CA LYS A 80 9.12 -6.16 -7.65
C LYS A 80 8.64 -7.10 -6.55
N PHE A 81 7.42 -7.60 -6.70
CA PHE A 81 6.83 -8.56 -5.75
C PHE A 81 6.49 -9.84 -6.47
N ARG A 82 6.95 -10.96 -5.93
CA ARG A 82 6.58 -12.30 -6.40
C ARG A 82 5.83 -13.01 -5.29
N PHE A 83 4.70 -13.61 -5.62
CA PHE A 83 3.94 -14.46 -4.69
C PHE A 83 4.19 -15.91 -5.08
N VAL A 84 4.64 -16.71 -4.13
CA VAL A 84 4.92 -18.13 -4.30
C VAL A 84 4.02 -18.90 -3.36
N ARG A 85 3.25 -19.84 -3.92
CA ARG A 85 2.46 -20.77 -3.12
C ARG A 85 3.29 -21.99 -2.81
N GLY A 86 3.40 -22.32 -1.52
CA GLY A 86 4.13 -23.49 -1.01
C GLY A 86 3.25 -24.41 -0.19
#